data_AF-A0A7X5SD14-F1
#
_entry.id   AF-A0A7X5SD14-F1
#
_cell.length_a   1.000
_cell.length_b   1.000
_cell.length_c   1.000
_cell.angle_alpha   90.00
_cell.angle_beta   90.00
_cell.angle_gamma   90.00
#
_symmetry.space_group_name_H-M   'P 1'
#
loop_
_entity.id
_entity.type
_entity.pdbx_description
1 polymer ?
#
loop_
_entity_poly.entity_id
_entity_poly.type
_entity_poly.pdbx_seq_one_letter_code
_entity_poly.pdbx_strand_id
1 'polypeptide(L)'
;VELGLERAAFLHANDVVRPAPAPASVVDTEETPIPPPPAASVPIVELLRDGQDIVVQVVKDPIGTKGARLTTQISIPSRYLVL
;
A
#
# COMPACT_ATOMS: atom_id res chain seq x y z
N VAL A 1 8.43 -11.06 -4.13
CA VAL A 1 9.24 -9.83 -4.32
C VAL A 1 10.65 -10.15 -3.87
N GLU A 2 11.62 -10.01 -4.78
CA GLU A 2 13.03 -10.25 -4.46
C GLU A 2 13.61 -9.02 -3.76
N LEU A 3 14.14 -9.21 -2.54
CA LEU A 3 14.75 -8.15 -1.72
C LEU A 3 16.20 -8.47 -1.34
N GLY A 4 16.80 -9.50 -1.95
CA GLY A 4 18.12 -10.00 -1.57
C GLY A 4 18.16 -10.79 -0.26
N LEU A 5 17.00 -11.19 0.27
CA LEU A 5 16.87 -12.11 1.40
C LEU A 5 16.87 -13.57 0.91
N GLU A 6 17.08 -14.52 1.82
CA GLU A 6 17.05 -15.96 1.50
C GLU A 6 15.71 -16.44 0.92
N ARG A 7 14.62 -15.70 1.20
CA ARG A 7 13.26 -16.02 0.75
C ARG A 7 12.60 -14.80 0.14
N ALA A 8 11.87 -15.03 -0.95
CA ALA A 8 11.02 -14.02 -1.56
C ALA A 8 9.99 -13.48 -0.55
N ALA A 9 9.82 -12.16 -0.54
CA ALA A 9 8.85 -11.47 0.31
C ALA A 9 7.46 -11.40 -0.34
N PHE A 10 6.44 -11.17 0.49
CA PHE A 10 5.04 -11.12 0.11
C PHE A 10 4.52 -9.68 0.09
N LEU A 11 3.95 -9.26 -1.05
CA LEU A 11 3.27 -7.98 -1.25
C LEU A 11 1.84 -8.25 -1.72
N HIS A 12 0.86 -7.77 -0.96
CA HIS A 12 -0.56 -7.94 -1.31
C HIS A 12 -1.01 -6.88 -2.32
N ALA A 13 -1.96 -7.20 -3.21
CA ALA A 13 -2.43 -6.26 -4.24
C ALA A 13 -2.95 -4.92 -3.65
N ASN A 14 -3.71 -4.99 -2.55
CA ASN A 14 -4.18 -3.79 -1.84
C ASN A 14 -3.04 -2.95 -1.26
N ASP A 15 -1.89 -3.56 -0.97
CA ASP A 15 -0.71 -2.85 -0.44
C ASP A 15 0.11 -2.19 -1.58
N VAL A 16 -0.32 -2.30 -2.85
CA VAL A 16 0.26 -1.62 -4.02
C VAL A 16 -0.47 -0.32 -4.35
N VAL A 17 -1.80 -0.30 -4.19
CA VAL A 17 -2.66 0.83 -4.56
C VAL A 17 -2.55 1.92 -3.50
N ARG A 18 -2.17 3.14 -3.91
CA ARG A 18 -2.34 4.32 -3.07
C ARG A 18 -3.76 4.84 -3.23
N PRO A 19 -4.58 4.93 -2.16
CA PRO A 19 -5.79 5.72 -2.22
C PRO A 19 -5.40 7.13 -2.64
N ALA A 20 -5.99 7.65 -3.71
CA ALA A 20 -5.87 9.07 -4.02
C ALA A 20 -6.39 9.85 -2.80
N PRO A 21 -5.70 10.92 -2.35
CA PRO A 21 -6.27 11.77 -1.33
C PRO A 21 -7.64 12.23 -1.83
N ALA A 22 -8.68 12.02 -1.01
CA ALA A 22 -9.99 12.58 -1.31
C ALA A 22 -9.79 14.07 -1.58
N PRO A 23 -10.32 14.63 -2.68
CA PRO A 23 -10.23 16.06 -2.92
C PRO A 23 -10.80 16.74 -1.68
N ALA A 24 -10.02 17.62 -1.07
CA ALA A 24 -10.48 18.43 0.06
C ALA A 24 -11.65 19.28 -0.45
N SER A 25 -12.87 18.79 -0.25
CA SER A 25 -14.08 19.52 -0.57
C SER A 25 -14.18 20.66 0.44
N VAL A 26 -13.65 21.83 0.05
CA VAL A 26 -14.04 23.12 0.60
C VAL A 26 -15.48 23.40 0.15
N VAL A 27 -16.46 22.81 0.82
CA VAL A 27 -17.86 23.20 0.70
C VAL A 27 -18.55 23.03 2.05
N ASP A 28 -18.87 24.15 2.68
CA ASP A 28 -19.74 24.28 3.86
C ASP A 28 -21.20 23.94 3.49
N THR A 29 -21.49 22.66 3.22
CA THR A 29 -22.88 22.21 3.08
C THR A 29 -23.09 20.91 3.86
N GLU A 30 -24.00 20.95 4.83
CA GLU A 30 -24.44 19.85 5.71
C GLU A 30 -25.12 18.70 4.95
N GLU A 31 -24.42 18.05 4.03
CA GLU A 31 -24.88 16.82 3.39
C GLU A 31 -23.87 15.73 3.72
N THR A 32 -24.23 14.82 4.63
CA THR A 32 -23.44 13.63 4.97
C THR A 32 -23.00 12.92 3.68
N PRO A 33 -21.70 12.91 3.33
CA PRO A 33 -21.25 12.26 2.11
C PRO A 33 -21.50 10.75 2.25
N ILE A 34 -22.35 10.22 1.39
CA ILE A 34 -22.51 8.77 1.23
C ILE A 34 -21.12 8.24 0.84
N PRO A 35 -20.50 7.32 1.60
CA PRO A 35 -19.21 6.79 1.24
C PRO A 35 -19.32 6.14 -0.14
N PRO A 36 -18.37 6.41 -1.06
CA PRO A 36 -18.40 5.78 -2.38
C PRO A 36 -18.42 4.26 -2.22
N PRO A 37 -19.09 3.53 -3.14
CA PRO A 37 -19.10 2.08 -3.11
C PRO A 37 -17.65 1.57 -3.08
N PRO A 38 -17.36 0.46 -2.38
CA PRO A 38 -16.00 -0.06 -2.27
C PRO A 38 -15.43 -0.23 -3.67
N ALA A 39 -14.34 0.49 -3.96
CA ALA A 39 -13.67 0.39 -5.25
C ALA A 39 -13.38 -1.09 -5.52
N ALA A 40 -13.85 -1.59 -6.66
CA ALA A 40 -13.59 -2.96 -7.08
C ALA A 40 -12.08 -3.22 -7.00
N SER A 41 -11.69 -4.36 -6.40
CA SER A 41 -10.28 -4.72 -6.27
C SER A 41 -9.66 -4.84 -7.66
N VAL A 42 -8.73 -3.94 -7.98
CA VAL A 42 -8.00 -3.96 -9.26
C VAL A 42 -7.14 -5.23 -9.32
N PRO A 43 -7.20 -6.02 -10.41
CA PRO A 43 -6.36 -7.21 -10.57
C PRO A 43 -4.87 -6.88 -10.49
N ILE A 44 -4.08 -7.72 -9.82
CA ILE A 44 -2.64 -7.50 -9.64
C ILE A 44 -1.86 -7.37 -10.96
N VAL A 45 -2.32 -8.06 -12.02
CA VAL A 45 -1.73 -8.03 -13.36
C VAL A 45 -1.85 -6.68 -14.05
N GLU A 46 -2.77 -5.83 -13.61
CA GLU A 46 -2.92 -4.45 -14.09
C GLU A 46 -2.05 -3.48 -13.27
N LEU A 47 -1.62 -3.88 -12.07
CA LEU A 47 -0.88 -3.03 -11.14
C LEU A 47 0.65 -3.19 -11.27
N LEU A 48 1.13 -4.41 -11.48
CA LEU A 48 2.56 -4.73 -11.50
C LEU A 48 2.92 -5.66 -12.65
N ARG A 49 4.20 -5.64 -13.04
CA ARG A 49 4.78 -6.52 -14.05
C ARG A 49 6.01 -7.25 -13.48
N ASP A 50 6.30 -8.43 -14.02
CA ASP A 50 7.49 -9.18 -13.65
C ASP A 50 8.76 -8.38 -14.01
N GLY A 51 9.74 -8.38 -13.09
CA GLY A 51 10.99 -7.62 -13.23
C GLY A 51 10.86 -6.11 -12.96
N GLN A 52 9.69 -5.62 -12.53
CA GLN A 52 9.52 -4.23 -12.15
C GLN A 52 10.18 -3.91 -10.81
N ASP A 53 11.06 -2.91 -10.80
CA ASP A 53 11.62 -2.37 -9.58
C ASP A 53 10.60 -1.45 -8.87
N ILE A 54 10.36 -1.71 -7.59
CA ILE A 54 9.41 -0.97 -6.76
C ILE A 54 10.00 -0.67 -5.39
N VAL A 55 9.66 0.51 -4.85
CA VAL A 55 10.00 0.86 -3.47
C VAL A 55 8.96 0.27 -2.54
N VAL A 56 9.43 -0.45 -1.53
CA VAL A 56 8.60 -1.14 -0.53
C VAL A 56 9.14 -0.91 0.88
N GLN A 57 8.26 -1.02 1.87
CA GLN A 57 8.60 -1.05 3.28
C GLN A 57 8.25 -2.41 3.89
N VAL A 58 9.15 -2.94 4.72
CA VAL A 58 8.89 -4.15 5.51
C VAL A 58 7.95 -3.81 6.65
N VAL A 59 6.78 -4.45 6.67
CA VAL A 59 5.77 -4.32 7.74
C VAL A 59 5.95 -5.42 8.78
N LYS A 60 6.35 -6.61 8.35
CA LYS A 60 6.68 -7.73 9.23
C LYS A 60 7.93 -8.43 8.72
N ASP A 61 8.85 -8.70 9.64
CA ASP A 61 10.01 -9.54 9.39
C ASP A 61 9.62 -10.95 8.92
N PRO A 62 10.50 -11.64 8.19
CA PRO A 62 10.27 -13.03 7.83
C PRO A 62 10.11 -13.91 9.08
N ILE A 63 9.24 -14.92 9.01
CA ILE A 63 8.98 -15.82 10.13
C ILE A 63 8.95 -17.28 9.67
N GLY A 64 9.86 -18.08 10.21
CA GLY A 64 10.02 -19.49 9.84
C GLY A 64 10.22 -19.66 8.34
N THR A 65 9.26 -20.30 7.68
CA THR A 65 9.30 -20.53 6.21
C THR A 65 8.62 -19.42 5.39
N LYS A 66 7.99 -18.43 6.03
CA LYS A 66 7.32 -17.32 5.36
C LYS A 66 8.28 -16.14 5.20
N GLY A 67 8.36 -15.60 3.98
CA GLY A 67 9.10 -14.37 3.70
C GLY A 67 8.49 -13.14 4.37
N ALA A 68 9.21 -12.02 4.31
CA ALA A 68 8.78 -10.74 4.90
C ALA A 68 7.44 -10.26 4.31
N ARG A 69 6.66 -9.51 5.09
CA ARG A 69 5.45 -8.82 4.59
C ARG A 69 5.80 -7.39 4.20
N LEU A 70 5.35 -6.97 3.02
CA LEU A 70 5.67 -5.67 2.43
C LEU A 70 4.45 -4.78 2.22
N THR A 71 4.70 -3.47 2.08
CA THR A 71 3.76 -2.46 1.57
C THR A 71 4.46 -1.45 0.68
N THR A 72 3.75 -0.81 -0.26
CA THR A 72 4.25 0.36 -1.02
C THR A 72 3.87 1.70 -0.38
N GLN A 73 3.10 1.66 0.71
CA GLN A 73 2.77 2.81 1.55
C GLN A 73 3.92 3.07 2.53
N ILE A 74 4.88 3.87 2.08
CA ILE A 74 6.07 4.19 2.87
C ILE A 74 5.67 5.15 3.98
N SER A 75 6.02 4.80 5.21
CA SER A 75 5.87 5.66 6.39
C SER A 75 7.23 6.14 6.86
N ILE A 76 7.40 7.46 6.96
CA ILE A 76 8.64 8.08 7.43
C ILE A 76 8.37 8.75 8.79
N PRO A 77 8.78 8.13 9.91
CA PRO A 77 8.55 8.70 11.22
C PRO A 77 9.49 9.88 11.51
N SER A 78 8.94 10.89 12.16
CA SER A 78 9.64 12.03 12.78
C SER A 78 9.20 12.15 14.24
N ARG A 79 9.77 13.11 14.97
CA ARG A 79 9.51 13.30 16.41
C ARG A 79 8.02 13.53 16.73
N TYR A 80 7.31 14.23 15.86
CA TYR A 80 5.91 14.65 16.08
C TYR A 80 4.97 14.35 14.91
N LEU A 81 5.49 13.79 13.82
CA LEU A 81 4.74 13.54 12.59
C LEU A 81 5.20 12.22 11.97
N VAL A 82 4.29 11.51 11.33
CA VAL A 82 4.61 10.40 10.42
C VAL A 82 4.04 10.79 9.06
N LEU A 83 4.89 10.81 8.03
CA LEU A 83 4.49 11.03 6.64
C LEU A 83 4.17 9.70 5.97
#